data_AF-A0A137QX03-F1
#
_entry.id   AF-A0A137QX03-F1
#
_cell.length_a   1.000
_cell.length_b   1.000
_cell.length_c   1.000
_cell.angle_alpha   90.00
_cell.angle_beta   90.00
_cell.angle_gamma   90.00
#
_symmetry.space_group_name_H-M   'P 1'
#
loop_
_entity.id
_entity.type
_entity.pdbx_description
1 polymer ?
#
loop_
_entity_poly.entity_id
_entity_poly.type
_entity_poly.pdbx_seq_one_letter_code
_entity_poly.pdbx_strand_id
1 'polypeptide(L)' 'MKLYQLSLKEEQQLETFLTENLDKGYIKPSKSPMASPFFFIAKKDRKLRPC' A
#
# COMPACT_ATOMS: atom_id res chain seq x y z
N MET A 1 -0.22 5.63 16.54
CA MET A 1 -0.23 5.39 15.08
C MET A 1 -1.68 5.43 14.63
N LYS A 2 -2.10 6.43 13.86
CA LYS A 2 -3.47 6.50 13.36
C LYS A 2 -3.52 5.64 12.09
N LEU A 3 -4.10 4.45 12.20
CA LEU A 3 -4.29 3.57 11.06
C LEU A 3 -5.34 4.21 10.16
N TYR A 4 -5.01 4.37 8.87
CA TYR A 4 -5.98 4.83 7.89
C TYR A 4 -7.00 3.73 7.65
N GLN A 5 -8.29 4.10 7.68
CA GLN A 5 -9.36 3.19 7.31
C GLN A 5 -9.36 3.08 5.78
N LEU A 6 -8.87 1.95 5.27
CA LEU A 6 -8.92 1.62 3.85
C LEU A 6 -10.30 1.03 3.53
N SER A 7 -10.81 1.27 2.32
CA SER A 7 -11.97 0.53 1.83
C SER A 7 -11.57 -0.91 1.47
N LEU A 8 -12.53 -1.84 1.43
CA LEU A 8 -12.27 -3.25 1.11
C LEU A 8 -11.48 -3.44 -0.20
N LYS A 9 -11.75 -2.59 -1.21
CA LYS A 9 -11.04 -2.62 -2.50
C LYS A 9 -9.58 -2.18 -2.36
N GLU A 10 -9.31 -1.19 -1.51
CA GLU A 10 -7.96 -0.70 -1.26
C GLU A 10 -7.16 -1.68 -0.41
N GLU A 11 -7.80 -2.39 0.53
CA GLU A 11 -7.15 -3.47 1.30
C GLU A 11 -6.70 -4.62 0.38
N GLN A 12 -7.58 -5.10 -0.50
CA GLN A 12 -7.22 -6.14 -1.48
C GLN A 12 -6.07 -5.72 -2.40
N GLN A 13 -6.08 -4.45 -2.82
CA GLN A 13 -5.02 -3.89 -3.64
C GLN A 13 -3.71 -3.73 -2.86
N LEU A 14 -3.80 -3.39 -1.56
CA LEU A 14 -2.65 -3.30 -0.67
C LEU A 14 -1.97 -4.65 -0.52
N GLU A 15 -2.73 -5.71 -0.20
CA GLU A 15 -2.20 -7.07 -0.05
C GLU A 15 -1.50 -7.56 -1.33
N THR A 16 -2.12 -7.30 -2.48
CA THR A 16 -1.52 -7.62 -3.79
C THR A 16 -0.22 -6.84 -4.01
N PHE A 17 -0.23 -5.52 -3.73
CA PHE A 17 0.95 -4.68 -3.84
C PHE A 17 2.08 -5.15 -2.92
N LEU A 18 1.77 -5.44 -1.66
CA LEU A 18 2.76 -5.92 -0.69
C LEU A 18 3.39 -7.24 -1.15
N THR A 19 2.57 -8.20 -1.56
CA THR A 19 3.03 -9.52 -2.03
C THR A 19 3.97 -9.38 -3.22
N GLU A 20 3.57 -8.63 -4.26
CA GLU A 20 4.38 -8.46 -5.46
C GLU A 20 5.71 -7.74 -5.18
N ASN A 21 5.70 -6.71 -4.32
CA ASN A 21 6.91 -5.93 -4.04
C ASN A 21 7.85 -6.63 -3.06
N LEU A 22 7.31 -7.50 -2.18
CA LEU A 22 8.12 -8.39 -1.34
C LEU A 22 8.79 -9.48 -2.19
N ASP A 23 8.05 -10.11 -3.11
CA ASP A 23 8.58 -11.13 -4.02
C ASP A 23 9.66 -10.58 -4.95
N LYS A 24 9.44 -9.37 -5.50
CA LYS A 24 10.46 -8.64 -6.29
C LYS A 24 11.64 -8.15 -5.45
N GLY A 25 11.55 -8.17 -4.12
CA GLY A 25 12.57 -7.64 -3.21
C GLY A 25 12.69 -6.11 -3.19
N TYR A 26 11.68 -5.38 -3.69
CA TYR A 26 11.66 -3.91 -3.69
C TYR A 26 11.40 -3.32 -2.30
N ILE A 27 10.64 -4.04 -1.46
CA ILE A 27 10.38 -3.66 -0.07
C ILE A 27 10.76 -4.80 0.87
N LYS A 28 10.96 -4.47 2.15
CA LYS A 28 11.20 -5.45 3.22
C LYS A 28 10.61 -4.95 4.54
N PRO A 29 10.27 -5.84 5.48
CA PRO A 29 9.84 -5.46 6.82
C PRO A 29 10.89 -4.58 7.52
N SER A 30 10.44 -3.52 8.19
CA SER A 30 11.28 -2.59 8.93
C SER A 30 10.74 -2.38 10.34
N LYS A 31 11.64 -2.14 11.30
CA LYS A 31 11.32 -1.83 12.72
C LYS A 31 11.63 -0.37 13.07
N SER A 32 11.49 0.53 12.10
CA SER A 32 11.71 1.96 12.31
C SER A 32 10.62 2.57 13.20
N PRO A 33 10.95 3.47 14.15
CA PRO A 33 9.96 4.23 14.89
C PRO A 33 9.22 5.26 13.99
N MET A 34 9.76 5.52 12.80
CA MET A 34 9.18 6.42 11.79
C MET A 34 8.50 5.63 10.69
N ALA A 35 7.25 5.98 10.39
CA ALA A 35 6.47 5.45 9.29
C ALA A 35 5.72 6.59 8.59
N SER A 36 5.59 6.49 7.27
CA SER A 36 4.72 7.37 6.47
C SER A 36 3.40 6.64 6.20
N PRO A 37 2.24 7.33 6.18
CA PRO A 37 1.03 6.76 5.63
C PRO A 37 1.23 6.41 4.16
N PHE A 38 0.50 5.39 3.70
CA PHE A 38 0.49 4.91 2.33
C PHE A 38 -0.96 4.89 1.84
N PHE A 39 -1.22 5.40 0.65
CA PHE A 39 -2.57 5.50 0.13
C PHE A 39 -2.63 5.19 -1.36
N PHE A 40 -3.82 4.82 -1.82
CA PHE A 40 -4.09 4.62 -3.24
C PHE A 40 -4.85 5.80 -3.81
N ILE A 41 -4.39 6.32 -4.94
CA ILE A 41 -5.10 7.35 -5.70
C ILE A 41 -5.73 6.70 -6.93
N ALA A 42 -7.02 6.95 -7.14
CA ALA A 42 -7.71 6.57 -8.36
C ALA A 42 -7.26 7.46 -9.53
N LYS A 43 -6.77 6.83 -10.60
CA LYS A 43 -6.55 7.51 -11.88
C LYS A 43 -7.84 7.69 -12.66
N LYS A 44 -7.78 8.57 -13.67
CA LYS A 44 -8.80 8.70 -14.73
C LYS A 44 -9.16 7.35 -15.39
N ASP A 45 -8.18 6.46 -15.54
CA ASP A 45 -8.37 5.09 -16.08
C ASP A 45 -9.00 4.11 -15.08
N ARG A 46 -9.51 4.58 -13.93
CA ARG A 46 -10.03 3.78 -12.82
C ARG A 46 -9.03 2.83 -12.15
N LYS A 47 -7.77 2.85 -12.56
CA LYS A 47 -6.68 2.12 -11.90
C LYS A 47 -6.24 2.84 -10.62
N LEU A 48 -6.02 2.08 -9.56
CA LEU A 48 -5.42 2.58 -8.34
C LEU A 48 -3.90 2.60 -8.48
N ARG A 49 -3.27 3.71 -8.07
CA ARG A 49 -1.80 3.78 -7.93
C ARG A 49 -1.41 4.05 -6.49
N PRO A 50 -0.39 3.37 -5.98
CA PRO A 50 0.20 3.71 -4.70
C PRO A 50 0.82 5.12 -4.77
N CYS A 51 0.64 5.90 -3.71
CA CYS A 51 1.19 7.25 -3.56
C CYS A 51 1.72 7.46 -2.13
#